data_AF-A0A5J5CHG3-F1
#
_entry.id   AF-A0A5J5CHG3-F1
#
_cell.length_a   1.000
_cell.length_b   1.000
_cell.length_c   1.000
_cell.angle_alpha   90.00
_cell.angle_beta   90.00
_cell.angle_gamma   90.00
#
_symmetry.space_group_name_H-M   'P 1'
#
loop_
_entity.id
_entity.type
_entity.pdbx_description
1 polymer ?
#
loop_
_entity_poly.entity_id
_entity_poly.type
_entity_poly.pdbx_seq_one_letter_code
_entity_poly.pdbx_strand_id
1 'polypeptide(L)'
;MPLSRSLSMTSLSGVLPAWEEAELPVEDLLLFEVAWEVTNKVGGIYTVIQTKAKITVDEWGENYYMMGPYFEHNFKTQVEGCEPPNPAIRKAMDALIHNGCQVHFGRWLIEGSPFVILFDIGSAAWNLDRWKGDLWDTCSIGLPYHDREANDSLILGSLITWFFKELTDQLGDKPNVIGHFHEWQAGPGVILSRCRKIPMATVFTTHATLLGRYLCAGNADFYNNLDKFNVDKEAGERQIYHRYCLERAAAHCAHVFTTVSQITAVEASHILHRMPGGEAFGGCLRRQIASLRCNSGCPI
;
A
#
# COMPACT_ATOMS: atom_id res chain seq x y z
N MET A 1 2.54 -45.93 1.10
CA MET A 1 2.13 -44.51 1.06
C MET A 1 3.36 -43.69 0.70
N PRO A 2 3.48 -43.15 -0.52
CA PRO A 2 4.62 -42.32 -0.88
C PRO A 2 4.39 -40.88 -0.43
N LEU A 3 5.40 -40.32 0.23
CA LEU A 3 5.48 -38.93 0.69
C LEU A 3 5.39 -37.96 -0.50
N SER A 4 4.52 -36.95 -0.41
CA SER A 4 4.42 -35.85 -1.37
C SER A 4 5.70 -35.02 -1.35
N ARG A 5 6.41 -34.97 -2.48
CA ARG A 5 7.60 -34.14 -2.69
C ARG A 5 7.22 -32.65 -2.63
N SER A 6 8.00 -31.89 -1.87
CA SER A 6 8.04 -30.43 -1.90
C SER A 6 8.34 -29.94 -3.32
N LEU A 7 7.49 -29.05 -3.85
CA LEU A 7 7.68 -28.39 -5.14
C LEU A 7 8.60 -27.18 -4.94
N SER A 8 9.81 -27.27 -5.52
CA SER A 8 10.72 -26.14 -5.71
C SER A 8 10.19 -25.21 -6.81
N MET A 9 10.38 -23.89 -6.67
CA MET A 9 9.95 -22.87 -7.63
C MET A 9 10.43 -23.10 -9.07
N THR A 10 11.47 -23.91 -9.27
CA THR A 10 11.96 -24.33 -10.59
C THR A 10 11.05 -25.30 -11.35
N SER A 11 9.98 -25.83 -10.73
CA SER A 11 9.08 -26.81 -11.34
C SER A 11 7.80 -26.22 -11.96
N LEU A 12 7.60 -24.90 -11.88
CA LEU A 12 6.41 -24.20 -12.40
C LEU A 12 6.59 -23.60 -13.80
N SER A 13 7.76 -23.77 -14.42
CA SER A 13 8.12 -23.26 -15.75
C SER A 13 7.32 -23.88 -16.92
N GLY A 14 6.40 -24.82 -16.65
CA GLY A 14 5.62 -25.51 -17.69
C GLY A 14 4.10 -25.33 -17.64
N VAL A 15 3.54 -24.53 -16.71
CA VAL A 15 2.08 -24.44 -16.49
C VAL A 15 1.51 -23.06 -16.85
N LEU A 16 2.33 -22.03 -16.93
CA LEU A 16 1.91 -20.70 -17.39
C LEU A 16 2.31 -20.54 -18.87
N PRO A 17 1.46 -19.93 -19.73
CA PRO A 17 1.93 -19.53 -21.05
C PRO A 17 3.17 -18.68 -20.83
N ALA A 18 4.24 -18.99 -21.57
CA ALA A 18 5.44 -18.17 -21.58
C ALA A 18 5.03 -16.80 -22.11
N TRP A 19 4.67 -15.89 -21.21
CA TRP A 19 4.94 -14.48 -21.43
C TRP A 19 6.43 -14.49 -21.70
N GLU A 20 6.84 -14.25 -22.95
CA GLU A 20 8.25 -14.05 -23.27
C GLU A 20 8.80 -13.12 -22.19
N GLU A 21 9.91 -13.53 -21.57
CA GLU A 21 10.68 -12.74 -20.60
C GLU A 21 11.21 -11.49 -21.30
N ALA A 22 10.33 -10.59 -21.71
CA ALA A 22 10.70 -9.26 -22.12
C ALA A 22 11.27 -8.62 -20.87
N GLU A 23 12.58 -8.40 -20.86
CA GLU A 23 13.26 -7.66 -19.80
C GLU A 23 12.48 -6.35 -19.57
N LEU A 24 12.05 -6.13 -18.33
CA LEU A 24 11.38 -4.89 -17.97
C LEU A 24 12.36 -3.74 -18.28
N PRO A 25 11.92 -2.66 -18.94
CA PRO A 25 12.78 -1.53 -19.26
C PRO A 25 13.03 -0.69 -18.00
N VAL A 26 13.76 -1.24 -17.03
CA VAL A 26 14.00 -0.67 -15.69
C VAL A 26 14.53 0.76 -15.78
N GLU A 27 15.35 1.07 -16.79
CA GLU A 27 15.90 2.40 -17.03
C GLU A 27 14.81 3.48 -17.25
N ASP A 28 13.67 3.09 -17.80
CA ASP A 28 12.51 3.94 -18.08
C ASP A 28 11.44 3.91 -16.96
N LEU A 29 11.74 3.26 -15.83
CA LEU A 29 10.79 3.04 -14.74
C LEU A 29 11.37 3.51 -13.39
N LEU A 30 10.50 4.00 -12.52
CA LEU A 30 10.80 4.21 -11.10
C LEU A 30 9.86 3.36 -10.26
N LEU A 31 10.42 2.54 -9.37
CA LEU A 31 9.68 1.70 -8.44
C LEU A 31 9.71 2.29 -7.04
N PHE A 32 8.53 2.52 -6.49
CA PHE A 32 8.33 2.99 -5.13
C PHE A 32 7.58 1.96 -4.32
N GLU A 33 8.24 1.37 -3.32
CA GLU A 33 7.64 0.41 -2.41
C GLU A 33 7.26 1.06 -1.09
N VAL A 34 5.96 1.13 -0.82
CA VAL A 34 5.36 1.90 0.27
C VAL A 34 4.84 0.94 1.34
N ALA A 35 5.36 1.06 2.56
CA ALA A 35 4.82 0.32 3.69
C ALA A 35 4.96 1.12 5.00
N TRP A 36 4.05 0.87 5.95
CA TRP A 36 4.16 1.42 7.30
C TRP A 36 5.43 0.96 8.03
N GLU A 37 5.94 -0.22 7.67
CA GLU A 37 7.08 -0.86 8.31
C GLU A 37 8.45 -0.53 7.67
N VAL A 38 8.50 0.34 6.65
CA VAL A 38 9.78 0.82 6.10
C VAL A 38 10.54 1.55 7.21
N THR A 39 11.72 1.04 7.58
CA THR A 39 12.52 1.51 8.74
C THR A 39 11.83 1.43 10.11
N ASN A 40 10.68 0.76 10.21
CA ASN A 40 9.87 0.69 11.43
C ASN A 40 9.39 -0.73 11.71
N LYS A 41 10.11 -1.45 12.56
CA LYS A 41 9.79 -2.86 12.85
C LYS A 41 8.58 -2.97 13.77
N VAL A 42 7.42 -3.34 13.20
CA VAL A 42 6.18 -3.58 13.95
C VAL A 42 5.79 -5.05 13.91
N GLY A 43 5.93 -5.71 12.76
CA GLY A 43 5.48 -7.07 12.53
C GLY A 43 6.27 -7.81 11.46
N GLY A 44 5.60 -8.71 10.76
CA GLY A 44 6.22 -9.57 9.75
C GLY A 44 6.56 -8.85 8.44
N ILE A 45 5.88 -7.73 8.14
CA ILE A 45 6.05 -7.01 6.87
C ILE A 45 7.45 -6.41 6.80
N TYR A 46 7.97 -5.88 7.91
CA TYR A 46 9.37 -5.43 8.03
C TYR A 46 10.35 -6.49 7.49
N THR A 47 10.20 -7.74 7.93
CA THR A 47 11.09 -8.83 7.50
C THR A 47 10.92 -9.14 6.01
N VAL A 48 9.69 -9.10 5.50
CA VAL A 48 9.43 -9.35 4.07
C VAL A 48 10.10 -8.28 3.20
N ILE A 49 9.85 -7.00 3.48
CA ILE A 49 10.42 -5.90 2.69
C ILE A 49 11.95 -5.80 2.85
N GLN A 50 12.47 -6.08 4.06
CA GLN A 50 13.91 -6.06 4.34
C GLN A 50 14.64 -7.15 3.55
N THR A 51 14.15 -8.38 3.58
CA THR A 51 14.80 -9.51 2.90
C THR A 51 14.66 -9.44 1.37
N LYS A 52 13.57 -8.86 0.87
CA LYS A 52 13.35 -8.60 -0.56
C LYS A 52 14.19 -7.43 -1.10
N ALA A 53 14.66 -6.52 -0.24
CA ALA A 53 15.34 -5.30 -0.66
C ALA A 53 16.58 -5.59 -1.52
N LYS A 54 17.42 -6.55 -1.11
CA LYS A 54 18.65 -6.89 -1.82
C LYS A 54 18.40 -7.29 -3.27
N ILE A 55 17.52 -8.27 -3.49
CA ILE A 55 17.22 -8.75 -4.85
C ILE A 55 16.54 -7.67 -5.70
N THR A 56 15.71 -6.82 -5.07
CA THR A 56 15.06 -5.71 -5.79
C THR A 56 16.08 -4.65 -6.21
N VAL A 57 17.05 -4.31 -5.34
CA VAL A 57 18.14 -3.39 -5.70
C VAL A 57 19.06 -3.97 -6.76
N ASP A 58 19.34 -5.27 -6.73
CA ASP A 58 20.16 -5.92 -7.75
C ASP A 58 19.53 -5.81 -9.16
N GLU A 59 18.19 -5.80 -9.23
CA GLU A 59 17.43 -5.66 -10.48
C GLU A 59 17.15 -4.19 -10.87
N TRP A 60 16.78 -3.35 -9.89
CA TRP A 60 16.29 -1.98 -10.13
C TRP A 60 17.33 -0.88 -9.90
N GLY A 61 18.44 -1.17 -9.21
CA GLY A 61 19.50 -0.21 -8.90
C GLY A 61 18.98 1.07 -8.24
N GLU A 62 19.35 2.21 -8.81
CA GLU A 62 18.98 3.55 -8.30
C GLU A 62 17.55 3.98 -8.65
N ASN A 63 16.79 3.16 -9.37
CA ASN A 63 15.38 3.40 -9.70
C ASN A 63 14.42 2.85 -8.64
N TYR A 64 14.93 2.21 -7.59
CA TYR A 64 14.15 1.66 -6.48
C TYR A 64 14.22 2.53 -5.22
N TYR A 65 13.04 2.89 -4.72
CA TYR A 65 12.85 3.72 -3.52
C TYR A 65 11.83 3.06 -2.60
N MET A 66 12.10 3.11 -1.30
CA MET A 66 11.13 2.68 -0.28
C MET A 66 10.56 3.90 0.43
N MET A 67 9.27 3.87 0.76
CA MET A 67 8.56 4.99 1.39
C MET A 67 7.85 4.56 2.66
N GLY A 68 7.94 5.39 3.70
CA GLY A 68 7.26 5.11 4.95
C GLY A 68 7.22 6.30 5.91
N PRO A 69 6.66 6.08 7.11
CA PRO A 69 6.65 7.10 8.16
C PRO A 69 8.06 7.35 8.72
N TYR A 70 8.36 8.60 9.01
CA TYR A 70 9.59 8.99 9.70
C TYR A 70 9.47 8.79 11.21
N PHE A 71 10.46 8.12 11.80
CA PHE A 71 10.65 8.05 13.24
C PHE A 71 12.10 8.41 13.56
N GLU A 72 12.31 9.48 14.32
CA GLU A 72 13.65 10.05 14.57
C GLU A 72 14.66 9.04 15.10
N HIS A 73 14.25 8.21 16.07
CA HIS A 73 15.11 7.17 16.65
C HIS A 73 15.52 6.12 15.61
N ASN A 74 14.59 5.68 14.77
CA ASN A 74 14.84 4.68 13.74
C ASN A 74 15.72 5.25 12.63
N PHE A 75 15.49 6.50 12.23
CA PHE A 75 16.31 7.18 11.24
C PHE A 75 17.77 7.25 11.68
N LYS A 76 18.03 7.72 12.90
CA LYS A 76 19.40 7.84 13.44
C LYS A 76 20.15 6.52 13.58
N THR A 77 19.44 5.40 13.71
CA THR A 77 20.03 4.08 13.96
C THR A 77 20.10 3.20 12.73
N GLN A 78 19.17 3.37 11.79
CA GLN A 78 19.01 2.48 10.63
C GLN A 78 19.19 3.18 9.29
N VAL A 79 19.32 4.51 9.23
CA VAL A 79 19.39 5.25 7.96
C VAL A 79 20.63 6.12 7.90
N GLU A 80 21.37 5.99 6.80
CA GLU A 80 22.41 6.94 6.43
C GLU A 80 21.79 8.07 5.60
N GLY A 81 21.68 9.26 6.20
CA GLY A 81 21.15 10.43 5.51
C GLY A 81 22.04 10.82 4.33
N CYS A 82 21.43 11.08 3.18
CA CYS A 82 22.12 11.56 1.99
C CYS A 82 21.19 12.46 1.17
N GLU A 83 21.73 13.03 0.10
CA GLU A 83 20.97 13.86 -0.82
C GLU A 83 20.39 13.00 -1.97
N PRO A 84 19.15 13.23 -2.42
CA PRO A 84 18.57 12.47 -3.53
C PRO A 84 19.39 12.65 -4.81
N PRO A 85 19.91 11.58 -5.43
CA PRO A 85 20.70 11.70 -6.66
C PRO A 85 19.81 12.17 -7.82
N ASN A 86 18.55 11.74 -7.86
CA ASN A 86 17.59 12.15 -8.88
C ASN A 86 17.04 13.57 -8.59
N PRO A 87 17.23 14.56 -9.50
CA PRO A 87 16.75 15.92 -9.31
C PRO A 87 15.24 16.06 -9.22
N ALA A 88 14.48 15.18 -9.89
CA ALA A 88 13.01 15.20 -9.83
C ALA A 88 12.51 14.78 -8.45
N ILE A 89 13.15 13.78 -7.82
CA ILE A 89 12.87 13.37 -6.44
C ILE A 89 13.15 14.51 -5.48
N ARG A 90 14.31 15.16 -5.61
CA ARG A 90 14.69 16.32 -4.80
C ARG A 90 13.65 17.44 -4.88
N LYS A 91 13.27 17.85 -6.10
CA LYS A 91 12.26 18.89 -6.30
C LYS A 91 10.89 18.52 -5.71
N ALA A 92 10.47 17.27 -5.86
CA ALA A 92 9.22 16.79 -5.26
C ALA A 92 9.28 16.86 -3.72
N MET A 93 10.41 16.50 -3.11
CA MET A 93 10.60 16.66 -1.66
C MET A 93 10.61 18.14 -1.25
N ASP A 94 11.33 18.99 -1.98
CA ASP A 94 11.41 20.44 -1.70
C ASP A 94 10.03 21.10 -1.74
N ALA A 95 9.16 20.69 -2.65
CA ALA A 95 7.78 21.18 -2.72
C ALA A 95 7.00 20.90 -1.43
N LEU A 96 7.12 19.70 -0.86
CA LEU A 96 6.50 19.36 0.42
C LEU A 96 7.13 20.16 1.58
N ILE A 97 8.46 20.29 1.58
CA ILE A 97 9.22 21.00 2.62
C ILE A 97 8.87 22.49 2.65
N HIS A 98 8.79 23.14 1.48
CA HIS A 98 8.40 24.56 1.36
C HIS A 98 6.96 24.82 1.82
N ASN A 99 6.11 23.81 1.85
CA ASN A 99 4.74 23.90 2.38
C ASN A 99 4.62 23.47 3.85
N GLY A 100 5.75 23.36 4.57
CA GLY A 100 5.78 23.13 6.01
C GLY A 100 5.71 21.68 6.45
N CYS A 101 5.80 20.72 5.53
CA CYS A 101 5.97 19.30 5.87
C CYS A 101 7.46 18.98 6.06
N GLN A 102 7.78 17.87 6.73
CA GLN A 102 9.15 17.37 6.83
C GLN A 102 9.25 16.01 6.13
N VAL A 103 10.25 15.89 5.25
CA VAL A 103 10.54 14.69 4.48
C VAL A 103 12.04 14.45 4.53
N HIS A 104 12.44 13.22 4.83
CA HIS A 104 13.82 12.82 4.99
C HIS A 104 14.22 11.79 3.93
N PHE A 105 15.43 11.93 3.39
CA PHE A 105 16.01 10.99 2.43
C PHE A 105 17.25 10.32 3.01
N GLY A 106 17.49 9.08 2.62
CA GLY A 106 18.69 8.36 3.00
C GLY A 106 18.78 6.99 2.36
N ARG A 107 19.74 6.20 2.84
CA ARG A 107 19.86 4.77 2.53
C ARG A 107 19.58 3.95 3.77
N TRP A 108 18.74 2.92 3.64
CA TRP A 108 18.46 2.00 4.73
C TRP A 108 19.65 1.05 4.93
N LEU A 109 20.21 1.02 6.13
CA LEU A 109 21.36 0.21 6.54
C LEU A 109 21.00 -1.29 6.68
N ILE A 110 20.56 -1.88 5.57
CA ILE A 110 20.25 -3.30 5.41
C ILE A 110 20.97 -3.83 4.15
N GLU A 111 20.87 -5.13 3.90
CA GLU A 111 21.43 -5.71 2.68
C GLU A 111 20.79 -5.08 1.43
N GLY A 112 21.63 -4.62 0.49
CA GLY A 112 21.20 -3.88 -0.71
C GLY A 112 21.24 -2.36 -0.57
N SER A 113 21.21 -1.81 0.65
CA SER A 113 21.26 -0.36 0.91
C SER A 113 20.28 0.47 0.05
N PRO A 114 18.97 0.13 0.03
CA PRO A 114 17.99 0.81 -0.82
C PRO A 114 17.78 2.27 -0.39
N PHE A 115 17.39 3.13 -1.33
CA PHE A 115 16.97 4.48 -1.01
C PHE A 115 15.66 4.49 -0.24
N VAL A 116 15.54 5.38 0.76
CA VAL A 116 14.33 5.60 1.54
C VAL A 116 13.90 7.06 1.51
N ILE A 117 12.59 7.28 1.39
CA ILE A 117 11.92 8.58 1.56
C ILE A 117 10.95 8.46 2.73
N LEU A 118 11.20 9.20 3.81
CA LEU A 118 10.47 9.07 5.06
C LEU A 118 9.74 10.35 5.41
N PHE A 119 8.44 10.22 5.69
CA PHE A 119 7.53 11.36 5.88
C PHE A 119 7.22 11.56 7.36
N ASP A 120 7.48 12.75 7.90
CA ASP A 120 7.09 13.10 9.25
C ASP A 120 5.59 13.42 9.31
N ILE A 121 4.83 12.47 9.84
CA ILE A 121 3.39 12.58 10.06
C ILE A 121 3.05 13.75 11.00
N GLY A 122 3.90 13.99 12.01
CA GLY A 122 3.69 15.05 12.99
C GLY A 122 3.71 16.44 12.35
N SER A 123 4.66 16.67 11.45
CA SER A 123 4.77 17.94 10.70
C SER A 123 3.53 18.29 9.87
N ALA A 124 2.74 17.28 9.48
CA ALA A 124 1.60 17.42 8.57
C ALA A 124 0.23 17.28 9.27
N ALA A 125 0.22 17.03 10.58
CA ALA A 125 -1.00 16.77 11.34
C ALA A 125 -2.02 17.94 11.30
N TRP A 126 -1.55 19.17 11.10
CA TRP A 126 -2.40 20.35 10.97
C TRP A 126 -3.39 20.28 9.79
N ASN A 127 -3.10 19.44 8.79
CA ASN A 127 -3.93 19.30 7.58
C ASN A 127 -4.91 18.12 7.65
N LEU A 128 -4.93 17.37 8.77
CA LEU A 128 -5.71 16.14 8.92
C LEU A 128 -7.21 16.34 8.64
N ASP A 129 -7.83 17.38 9.18
CA ASP A 129 -9.27 17.61 9.01
C ASP A 129 -9.66 17.86 7.55
N ARG A 130 -8.80 18.57 6.81
CA ARG A 130 -8.98 18.76 5.37
C ARG A 130 -8.89 17.43 4.63
N TRP A 131 -7.88 16.60 4.93
CA TRP A 131 -7.73 15.31 4.29
C TRP A 131 -8.84 14.32 4.64
N LYS A 132 -9.44 14.42 5.83
CA LYS A 132 -10.66 13.67 6.16
C LYS A 132 -11.84 14.09 5.28
N GLY A 133 -11.99 15.39 5.04
CA GLY A 133 -12.96 15.93 4.08
C GLY A 133 -12.72 15.40 2.67
N ASP A 134 -11.48 15.49 2.17
CA ASP A 134 -11.09 14.97 0.85
C ASP A 134 -11.40 13.47 0.72
N LEU A 135 -11.09 12.67 1.74
CA LEU A 135 -11.37 11.23 1.76
C LEU A 135 -12.88 10.95 1.71
N TRP A 136 -13.66 11.68 2.51
CA TRP A 136 -15.12 11.54 2.54
C TRP A 136 -15.75 11.90 1.19
N ASP A 137 -15.32 13.01 0.58
CA ASP A 137 -15.84 13.46 -0.71
C ASP A 137 -15.45 12.49 -1.85
N THR A 138 -14.31 11.82 -1.69
CA THR A 138 -13.76 10.88 -2.68
C THR A 138 -14.42 9.51 -2.63
N CYS A 139 -14.48 8.90 -1.43
CA CYS A 139 -14.92 7.50 -1.27
C CYS A 139 -15.92 7.29 -0.12
N SER A 140 -16.39 8.35 0.53
CA SER A 140 -17.38 8.31 1.63
C SER A 140 -16.93 7.44 2.81
N ILE A 141 -15.63 7.43 3.09
CA ILE A 141 -15.03 6.77 4.26
C ILE A 141 -14.78 7.84 5.33
N GLY A 142 -15.42 7.69 6.49
CA GLY A 142 -15.20 8.54 7.66
C GLY A 142 -14.18 7.92 8.61
N LEU A 143 -13.27 8.72 9.16
CA LEU A 143 -12.28 8.28 10.15
C LEU A 143 -12.59 8.85 11.55
N PRO A 144 -12.79 7.99 12.56
CA PRO A 144 -13.00 8.44 13.94
C PRO A 144 -11.85 9.31 14.46
N TYR A 145 -12.17 10.36 15.23
CA TYR A 145 -11.16 11.25 15.79
C TYR A 145 -10.19 10.53 16.74
N HIS A 146 -10.69 9.59 17.54
CA HIS A 146 -9.90 8.86 18.54
C HIS A 146 -9.01 7.76 17.94
N ASP A 147 -9.24 7.34 16.68
CA ASP A 147 -8.39 6.33 16.04
C ASP A 147 -7.15 6.95 15.43
N ARG A 148 -6.11 7.06 16.26
CA ARG A 148 -4.82 7.59 15.85
C ARG A 148 -4.18 6.82 14.68
N GLU A 149 -4.29 5.50 14.64
CA GLU A 149 -3.64 4.71 13.58
C GLU A 149 -4.27 5.00 12.21
N ALA A 150 -5.60 5.08 12.15
CA ALA A 150 -6.29 5.44 10.92
C ALA A 150 -5.98 6.88 10.49
N ASN A 151 -5.90 7.82 11.44
CA ASN A 151 -5.55 9.21 11.17
C ASN A 151 -4.11 9.36 10.65
N ASP A 152 -3.15 8.69 11.30
CA ASP A 152 -1.74 8.72 10.92
C ASP A 152 -1.55 8.05 9.53
N SER A 153 -2.28 6.97 9.25
CA SER A 153 -2.34 6.33 7.92
C SER A 153 -2.86 7.27 6.83
N LEU A 154 -3.91 8.05 7.11
CA LEU A 154 -4.43 9.04 6.17
C LEU A 154 -3.42 10.16 5.90
N ILE A 155 -2.76 10.68 6.94
CA ILE A 155 -1.71 11.70 6.79
C ILE A 155 -0.58 11.16 5.90
N LEU A 156 -0.07 9.97 6.21
CA LEU A 156 0.99 9.33 5.43
C LEU A 156 0.58 9.16 3.97
N GLY A 157 -0.60 8.58 3.70
CA GLY A 157 -1.09 8.39 2.34
C GLY A 157 -1.32 9.71 1.59
N SER A 158 -1.72 10.77 2.29
CA SER A 158 -1.89 12.11 1.70
C SER A 158 -0.56 12.75 1.32
N LEU A 159 0.46 12.64 2.18
CA LEU A 159 1.82 13.11 1.90
C LEU A 159 2.45 12.36 0.72
N ILE A 160 2.30 11.03 0.69
CA ILE A 160 2.80 10.20 -0.42
C ILE A 160 2.10 10.55 -1.73
N THR A 161 0.77 10.73 -1.70
CA THR A 161 0.02 11.15 -2.88
C THR A 161 0.45 12.53 -3.38
N TRP A 162 0.72 13.45 -2.46
CA TRP A 162 1.25 14.77 -2.81
C TRP A 162 2.64 14.65 -3.44
N PHE A 163 3.54 13.88 -2.83
CA PHE A 163 4.86 13.61 -3.38
C PHE A 163 4.78 13.05 -4.81
N PHE A 164 3.93 12.04 -5.05
CA PHE A 164 3.77 11.48 -6.39
C PHE A 164 3.22 12.49 -7.39
N LYS A 165 2.30 13.37 -6.97
CA LYS A 165 1.81 14.44 -7.84
C LYS A 165 2.96 15.34 -8.29
N GLU A 166 3.74 15.86 -7.34
CA GLU A 166 4.89 16.72 -7.64
C GLU A 166 5.93 15.98 -8.50
N LEU A 167 6.23 14.71 -8.18
CA LEU A 167 7.17 13.91 -8.96
C LEU A 167 6.71 13.75 -10.41
N THR A 168 5.47 13.31 -10.63
CA THR A 168 4.95 13.10 -11.99
C THR A 168 4.90 14.39 -12.81
N ASP A 169 4.65 15.54 -12.18
CA ASP A 169 4.72 16.83 -12.85
C ASP A 169 6.14 17.20 -13.28
N GLN A 170 7.17 16.76 -12.55
CA GLN A 170 8.58 16.99 -12.91
C GLN A 170 9.09 16.03 -14.00
N LEU A 171 8.60 14.79 -14.04
CA LEU A 171 9.07 13.77 -14.99
C LEU A 171 8.47 13.95 -16.39
N GLY A 172 7.27 14.53 -16.51
CA GLY A 172 6.57 14.60 -17.79
C GLY A 172 6.12 13.22 -18.24
N ASP A 173 6.53 12.79 -19.44
CA ASP A 173 6.08 11.52 -20.04
C ASP A 173 6.90 10.28 -19.61
N LYS A 174 8.14 10.46 -19.13
CA LYS A 174 9.03 9.38 -18.70
C LYS A 174 10.04 9.86 -17.64
N PRO A 175 10.60 8.97 -16.81
CA PRO A 175 10.24 7.56 -16.61
C PRO A 175 8.83 7.37 -16.04
N ASN A 176 8.25 6.19 -16.25
CA ASN A 176 6.95 5.84 -15.67
C ASN A 176 7.10 5.49 -14.18
N VAL A 177 6.12 5.89 -13.38
CA VAL A 177 6.13 5.65 -11.94
C VAL A 177 5.27 4.43 -11.59
N ILE A 178 5.84 3.53 -10.79
CA ILE A 178 5.13 2.38 -10.19
C ILE A 178 5.13 2.55 -8.67
N GLY A 179 3.96 2.65 -8.07
CA GLY A 179 3.78 2.63 -6.62
C GLY A 179 3.24 1.28 -6.15
N HIS A 180 4.03 0.54 -5.37
CA HIS A 180 3.65 -0.72 -4.76
C HIS A 180 3.40 -0.53 -3.27
N PHE A 181 2.13 -0.64 -2.86
CA PHE A 181 1.68 -0.35 -1.51
C PHE A 181 1.38 -1.64 -0.75
N HIS A 182 1.89 -1.74 0.47
CA HIS A 182 1.71 -2.88 1.35
C HIS A 182 0.79 -2.52 2.51
N GLU A 183 -0.24 -3.35 2.70
CA GLU A 183 -1.25 -3.25 3.75
C GLU A 183 -2.12 -1.99 3.76
N TRP A 184 -3.23 -2.09 4.47
CA TRP A 184 -4.23 -1.04 4.57
C TRP A 184 -3.67 0.29 5.12
N GLN A 185 -2.60 0.29 5.93
CA GLN A 185 -1.99 1.52 6.44
C GLN A 185 -1.38 2.39 5.33
N ALA A 186 -0.92 1.79 4.22
CA ALA A 186 -0.48 2.50 3.02
C ALA A 186 -1.63 2.72 2.01
N GLY A 187 -2.79 2.11 2.26
CA GLY A 187 -3.97 2.12 1.40
C GLY A 187 -4.50 3.51 1.02
N PRO A 188 -4.55 4.51 1.91
CA PRO A 188 -4.99 5.86 1.55
C PRO A 188 -4.18 6.47 0.40
N GLY A 189 -2.89 6.14 0.29
CA GLY A 189 -2.04 6.57 -0.83
C GLY A 189 -2.51 6.04 -2.18
N VAL A 190 -2.94 4.77 -2.24
CA VAL A 190 -3.52 4.16 -3.45
C VAL A 190 -4.82 4.85 -3.84
N ILE A 191 -5.73 5.01 -2.87
CA ILE A 191 -7.07 5.57 -3.07
C ILE A 191 -6.95 7.00 -3.61
N LEU A 192 -6.19 7.85 -2.92
CA LEU A 192 -6.05 9.26 -3.28
C LEU A 192 -5.30 9.43 -4.61
N SER A 193 -4.26 8.64 -4.88
CA SER A 193 -3.53 8.67 -6.16
C SER A 193 -4.44 8.32 -7.35
N ARG A 194 -5.25 7.27 -7.21
CA ARG A 194 -6.21 6.84 -8.24
C ARG A 194 -7.31 7.86 -8.47
N CYS A 195 -7.84 8.45 -7.40
CA CYS A 195 -8.94 9.41 -7.47
C CYS A 195 -8.49 10.76 -8.05
N ARG A 196 -7.27 11.20 -7.73
CA ARG A 196 -6.64 12.39 -8.31
C ARG A 196 -6.07 12.16 -9.73
N LYS A 197 -6.16 10.93 -10.26
CA LYS A 197 -5.69 10.53 -11.60
C LYS A 197 -4.20 10.85 -11.82
N ILE A 198 -3.38 10.60 -10.81
CA ILE A 198 -1.93 10.73 -10.94
C ILE A 198 -1.44 9.71 -11.97
N PRO A 199 -0.59 10.09 -12.96
CA PRO A 199 -0.14 9.19 -14.02
C PRO A 199 0.93 8.23 -13.49
N MET A 200 0.49 7.23 -12.72
CA MET A 200 1.31 6.16 -12.15
C MET A 200 0.57 4.83 -12.17
N ALA A 201 1.32 3.73 -12.30
CA ALA A 201 0.81 2.40 -12.04
C ALA A 201 0.78 2.15 -10.52
N THR A 202 -0.23 1.43 -10.04
CA THR A 202 -0.39 1.14 -8.61
C THR A 202 -0.61 -0.34 -8.38
N VAL A 203 0.18 -0.90 -7.48
CA VAL A 203 0.06 -2.28 -7.00
C VAL A 203 -0.32 -2.23 -5.52
N PHE A 204 -1.28 -3.04 -5.11
CA PHE A 204 -1.63 -3.18 -3.69
C PHE A 204 -1.45 -4.64 -3.27
N THR A 205 -0.68 -4.87 -2.21
CA THR A 205 -0.50 -6.18 -1.60
C THR A 205 -1.03 -6.20 -0.19
N THR A 206 -1.97 -7.10 0.08
CA THR A 206 -2.34 -7.47 1.46
C THR A 206 -1.61 -8.77 1.83
N HIS A 207 -0.93 -8.73 2.98
CA HIS A 207 -0.23 -9.86 3.59
C HIS A 207 -1.21 -10.70 4.41
N ALA A 208 -2.22 -10.07 5.00
CA ALA A 208 -3.37 -10.71 5.63
C ALA A 208 -4.56 -9.74 5.64
N THR A 209 -5.79 -10.22 5.40
CA THR A 209 -6.93 -9.30 5.50
C THR A 209 -7.13 -8.85 6.93
N LEU A 210 -7.52 -7.59 7.12
CA LEU A 210 -7.77 -7.05 8.45
C LEU A 210 -8.80 -7.89 9.19
N LEU A 211 -9.95 -8.14 8.57
CA LEU A 211 -11.04 -8.86 9.22
C LEU A 211 -10.69 -10.34 9.48
N GLY A 212 -9.96 -11.00 8.60
CA GLY A 212 -9.55 -12.40 8.81
C GLY A 212 -8.67 -12.59 10.04
N ARG A 213 -7.77 -11.64 10.34
CA ARG A 213 -6.98 -11.68 11.59
C ARG A 213 -7.88 -11.68 12.83
N TYR A 214 -8.93 -10.86 12.85
CA TYR A 214 -9.87 -10.81 13.96
C TYR A 214 -10.78 -12.04 14.05
N LEU A 215 -11.21 -12.58 12.91
CA LEU A 215 -12.10 -13.74 12.86
C LEU A 215 -11.37 -15.03 13.30
N CYS A 216 -10.12 -15.22 12.89
CA CYS A 216 -9.29 -16.34 13.33
C CYS A 216 -9.03 -16.35 14.84
N ALA A 217 -8.91 -15.17 15.47
CA ALA A 217 -8.74 -15.07 16.92
C ALA A 217 -10.02 -15.43 17.71
N GLY A 218 -11.20 -15.37 17.07
CA GLY A 218 -12.50 -15.60 17.68
C GLY A 218 -12.95 -17.06 17.80
N ASN A 219 -12.10 -18.03 17.45
CA ASN A 219 -12.37 -19.48 17.53
C ASN A 219 -13.60 -19.96 16.70
N ALA A 220 -13.98 -19.20 15.66
CA ALA A 220 -14.97 -19.63 14.68
C ALA A 220 -14.30 -20.54 13.63
N ASP A 221 -15.03 -21.51 13.09
CA ASP A 221 -14.60 -22.31 11.95
C ASP A 221 -14.57 -21.42 10.68
N PHE A 222 -13.51 -20.63 10.57
CA PHE A 222 -13.39 -19.47 9.69
C PHE A 222 -13.45 -19.85 8.21
N TYR A 223 -12.56 -20.75 7.78
CA TYR A 223 -12.44 -21.11 6.36
C TYR A 223 -13.66 -21.84 5.80
N ASN A 224 -14.41 -22.57 6.64
CA ASN A 224 -15.61 -23.30 6.22
C ASN A 224 -16.87 -22.42 6.15
N ASN A 225 -16.81 -21.17 6.61
CA ASN A 225 -17.96 -20.26 6.66
C ASN A 225 -17.67 -18.89 6.02
N LEU A 226 -16.60 -18.76 5.23
CA LEU A 226 -16.18 -17.50 4.59
C LEU A 226 -17.31 -16.82 3.79
N ASP A 227 -18.14 -17.62 3.12
CA ASP A 227 -19.29 -17.19 2.31
C ASP A 227 -20.51 -16.75 3.15
N LYS A 228 -20.55 -17.10 4.43
CA LYS A 228 -21.68 -16.82 5.33
C LYS A 228 -21.49 -15.57 6.19
N PHE A 229 -20.26 -15.04 6.27
CA PHE A 229 -20.00 -13.86 7.07
C PHE A 229 -20.54 -12.60 6.40
N ASN A 230 -21.27 -11.80 7.17
CA ASN A 230 -21.56 -10.42 6.78
C ASN A 230 -20.37 -9.54 7.20
N VAL A 231 -19.47 -9.28 6.26
CA VAL A 231 -18.22 -8.56 6.49
C VAL A 231 -18.43 -7.17 7.09
N ASP A 232 -19.47 -6.45 6.67
CA ASP A 232 -19.78 -5.11 7.19
C ASP A 232 -20.20 -5.17 8.66
N LYS A 233 -21.06 -6.14 9.00
CA LYS A 233 -21.51 -6.37 10.38
C LYS A 233 -20.34 -6.77 11.28
N GLU A 234 -19.53 -7.75 10.86
CA GLU A 234 -18.42 -8.25 11.67
C GLU A 234 -17.36 -7.16 11.93
N ALA A 235 -17.10 -6.29 10.94
CA ALA A 235 -16.19 -5.16 11.09
C ALA A 235 -16.78 -4.04 11.97
N GLY A 236 -18.09 -3.80 11.87
CA GLY A 236 -18.82 -2.84 12.72
C GLY A 236 -18.84 -3.25 14.20
N GLU A 237 -19.17 -4.50 14.50
CA GLU A 237 -19.20 -5.04 15.87
C GLU A 237 -17.83 -4.96 16.56
N ARG A 238 -16.74 -5.02 15.78
CA ARG A 238 -15.36 -4.90 16.27
C ARG A 238 -14.81 -3.48 16.25
N GLN A 239 -15.60 -2.50 15.83
CA GLN A 239 -15.19 -1.08 15.72
C GLN A 239 -13.97 -0.86 14.80
N ILE A 240 -13.86 -1.69 13.75
CA ILE A 240 -12.78 -1.61 12.73
C ILE A 240 -13.33 -1.31 11.33
N TYR A 241 -14.61 -0.92 11.22
CA TYR A 241 -15.31 -0.74 9.95
C TYR A 241 -14.60 0.23 9.01
N HIS A 242 -14.13 1.38 9.51
CA HIS A 242 -13.40 2.37 8.73
C HIS A 242 -12.06 1.85 8.20
N ARG A 243 -11.33 1.06 8.99
CA ARG A 243 -10.07 0.42 8.56
C ARG A 243 -10.32 -0.65 7.50
N TYR A 244 -11.37 -1.45 7.68
CA TYR A 244 -11.83 -2.41 6.67
C TYR A 244 -12.22 -1.71 5.35
N CYS A 245 -12.93 -0.58 5.44
CA CYS A 245 -13.27 0.21 4.26
C CYS A 245 -12.03 0.74 3.54
N LEU A 246 -11.00 1.20 4.28
CA LEU A 246 -9.73 1.64 3.70
C LEU A 246 -9.02 0.49 2.97
N GLU A 247 -8.93 -0.69 3.59
CA GLU A 247 -8.33 -1.89 3.00
C GLU A 247 -9.05 -2.29 1.71
N ARG A 248 -10.37 -2.40 1.76
CA ARG A 248 -11.20 -2.75 0.61
C ARG A 248 -11.09 -1.70 -0.49
N ALA A 249 -11.18 -0.42 -0.15
CA ALA A 249 -11.06 0.66 -1.13
C ALA A 249 -9.69 0.67 -1.80
N ALA A 250 -8.59 0.45 -1.07
CA ALA A 250 -7.26 0.34 -1.65
C ALA A 250 -7.15 -0.87 -2.60
N ALA A 251 -7.67 -2.03 -2.17
CA ALA A 251 -7.71 -3.22 -3.01
C ALA A 251 -8.48 -2.99 -4.31
N HIS A 252 -9.59 -2.23 -4.32
CA HIS A 252 -10.36 -1.93 -5.53
C HIS A 252 -9.77 -0.78 -6.37
N CYS A 253 -9.08 0.18 -5.76
CA CYS A 253 -8.48 1.32 -6.47
C CYS A 253 -7.14 1.00 -7.14
N ALA A 254 -6.44 -0.05 -6.71
CA ALA A 254 -5.18 -0.46 -7.30
C ALA A 254 -5.37 -1.01 -8.73
N HIS A 255 -4.40 -0.76 -9.61
CA HIS A 255 -4.40 -1.39 -10.94
C HIS A 255 -4.23 -2.90 -10.80
N VAL A 256 -3.23 -3.30 -10.01
CA VAL A 256 -2.94 -4.71 -9.69
C VAL A 256 -3.14 -4.95 -8.20
N PHE A 257 -3.88 -6.01 -7.87
CA PHE A 257 -4.09 -6.46 -6.50
C PHE A 257 -3.47 -7.84 -6.29
N THR A 258 -2.65 -7.99 -5.26
CA THR A 258 -1.92 -9.23 -4.95
C THR A 258 -2.03 -9.61 -3.48
N THR A 259 -1.78 -10.89 -3.20
CA THR A 259 -1.67 -11.46 -1.85
C THR A 259 -0.42 -12.32 -1.78
N VAL A 260 0.10 -12.52 -0.56
CA VAL A 260 1.34 -13.31 -0.35
C VAL A 260 1.12 -14.83 -0.40
N SER A 261 -0.13 -15.29 -0.39
CA SER A 261 -0.46 -16.71 -0.43
C SER A 261 -1.79 -16.96 -1.14
N GLN A 262 -2.00 -18.19 -1.61
CA GLN A 262 -3.27 -18.64 -2.20
C GLN A 262 -4.40 -18.67 -1.16
N ILE A 263 -4.10 -19.03 0.09
CA ILE A 263 -5.13 -19.06 1.14
C ILE A 263 -5.63 -17.64 1.46
N THR A 264 -4.71 -16.67 1.52
CA THR A 264 -5.04 -15.25 1.65
C THR A 264 -5.78 -14.74 0.40
N ALA A 265 -5.52 -15.29 -0.78
CA ALA A 265 -6.28 -14.92 -1.98
C ALA A 265 -7.74 -15.34 -1.91
N VAL A 266 -8.01 -16.56 -1.42
CA VAL A 266 -9.37 -17.04 -1.16
C VAL A 266 -10.05 -16.16 -0.12
N GLU A 267 -9.36 -15.84 0.97
CA GLU A 267 -9.85 -14.94 2.01
C GLU A 267 -10.20 -13.54 1.46
N ALA A 268 -9.28 -12.92 0.72
CA ALA A 268 -9.47 -11.60 0.12
C ALA A 268 -10.64 -11.58 -0.88
N SER A 269 -10.87 -12.68 -1.60
CA SER A 269 -12.01 -12.77 -2.53
C SER A 269 -13.36 -12.70 -1.83
N HIS A 270 -13.47 -13.23 -0.60
CA HIS A 270 -14.70 -13.21 0.18
C HIS A 270 -14.81 -11.92 1.00
N ILE A 271 -13.70 -11.48 1.62
CA ILE A 271 -13.69 -10.35 2.55
C ILE A 271 -13.60 -9.00 1.84
N LEU A 272 -12.71 -8.89 0.85
CA LEU A 272 -12.47 -7.66 0.08
C LEU A 272 -13.25 -7.64 -1.23
N HIS A 273 -13.90 -8.74 -1.59
CA HIS A 273 -14.69 -8.88 -2.82
C HIS A 273 -13.89 -8.55 -4.09
N ARG A 274 -12.59 -8.86 -4.09
CA ARG A 274 -11.72 -8.77 -5.27
C ARG A 274 -10.77 -9.97 -5.28
N MET A 275 -10.75 -10.70 -6.40
CA MET A 275 -9.78 -11.76 -6.62
C MET A 275 -8.40 -11.15 -6.90
N PRO A 276 -7.34 -11.56 -6.19
CA PRO A 276 -5.97 -11.18 -6.54
C PRO A 276 -5.56 -11.76 -7.91
N GLY A 277 -4.74 -11.03 -8.66
CA GLY A 277 -4.27 -11.45 -9.99
C GLY A 277 -5.19 -11.12 -11.17
N GLY A 278 -6.36 -10.52 -10.94
CA GLY A 278 -7.24 -10.01 -12.00
C GLY A 278 -7.01 -8.53 -12.31
N GLU A 279 -6.90 -8.19 -13.60
CA GLU A 279 -6.91 -6.80 -14.08
C GLU A 279 -8.18 -6.07 -13.57
N ALA A 280 -8.00 -4.90 -12.97
CA ALA A 280 -9.13 -4.05 -12.59
C ALA A 280 -9.82 -3.53 -13.86
N PHE A 281 -10.87 -4.21 -14.34
CA PHE A 281 -11.65 -3.72 -15.47
C PHE A 281 -12.21 -2.32 -15.15
N GLY A 282 -11.81 -1.34 -15.97
CA GLY A 282 -12.08 0.09 -15.82
C GLY A 282 -13.55 0.50 -16.00
N GLY A 283 -14.43 -0.01 -15.15
CA GLY A 283 -15.76 0.55 -14.93
C GLY A 283 -15.67 1.86 -14.16
N CYS A 284 -16.49 2.85 -14.52
CA CYS A 284 -16.57 4.15 -13.84
C CYS A 284 -16.63 3.97 -12.30
N LEU A 285 -15.53 4.33 -11.62
CA LEU A 285 -15.27 4.16 -10.17
C LEU A 285 -16.43 4.66 -9.30
N ARG A 286 -17.15 5.70 -9.74
CA ARG A 286 -18.36 6.20 -9.07
C ARG A 286 -19.47 5.15 -8.94
N ARG A 287 -19.62 4.20 -9.87
CA ARG A 287 -20.64 3.14 -9.80
C ARG A 287 -20.20 1.95 -8.94
N GLN A 288 -18.92 1.56 -8.97
CA GLN A 288 -18.38 0.52 -8.08
C GLN A 288 -18.36 0.98 -6.61
N ILE A 289 -17.99 2.23 -6.36
CA ILE A 289 -18.07 2.84 -5.02
C ILE A 289 -19.54 3.17 -4.65
N ALA A 290 -20.41 3.56 -5.61
CA ALA A 290 -21.83 3.79 -5.31
C ALA A 290 -22.62 2.50 -5.01
N SER A 291 -22.25 1.34 -5.58
CA SER A 291 -22.79 0.04 -5.15
C SER A 291 -22.29 -0.38 -3.76
N LEU A 292 -21.23 0.28 -3.25
CA LEU A 292 -20.69 0.14 -1.91
C LEU A 292 -21.18 1.23 -0.95
N ARG A 293 -22.13 2.07 -1.37
CA ARG A 293 -22.78 3.02 -0.44
C ARG A 293 -23.37 2.20 0.70
N CYS A 294 -22.83 2.44 1.91
CA CYS A 294 -23.37 2.00 3.19
C CYS A 294 -24.90 1.97 3.09
N ASN A 295 -25.49 0.77 3.20
CA ASN A 295 -26.86 0.66 3.63
C ASN A 295 -26.90 1.34 5.01
N SER A 296 -27.39 2.56 5.01
CA SER A 296 -27.53 3.47 6.14
C SER A 296 -28.66 2.93 7.02
N GLY A 297 -28.36 1.84 7.74
CA GLY A 297 -29.33 1.09 8.53
C GLY A 297 -28.83 0.62 9.89
N CYS A 298 -27.65 1.05 10.34
CA CYS A 298 -27.21 0.84 11.72
C CYS A 298 -27.35 2.15 12.50
N PRO A 299 -28.28 2.24 13.47
CA PRO A 299 -28.38 3.39 14.34
C PRO A 299 -27.16 3.44 15.27
N ILE A 300 -26.82 4.68 15.64
CA ILE A 300 -25.75 5.12 16.54
C ILE A 300 -25.72 4.28 17.83
#